data_AF-A0A2D9T5U3-F1
#
_entry.id   AF-A0A2D9T5U3-F1
#
_cell.length_a   1.000
_cell.length_b   1.000
_cell.length_c   1.000
_cell.angle_alpha   90.00
_cell.angle_beta   90.00
_cell.angle_gamma   90.00
#
_symmetry.space_group_name_H-M   'P 1'
#
loop_
_entity.id
_entity.type
_entity.pdbx_description
1 polymer ?
#
loop_
_entity_poly.entity_id
_entity_poly.type
_entity_poly.pdbx_seq_one_letter_code
_entity_poly.pdbx_strand_id
1 'polypeptide(L)'
;MAKAALVVGALAVGGVVFRAYPREVELRYDLGAAHRSVTELRLTYVGPEGEMASLTSRHPEGFPEPTFRHSVDLGPGHYAVEATLVGSPENRFVERGFDVPAEGLVRIDLSEANR
;
A
#
# COMPACT_ATOMS: atom_id res chain seq x y z
N MET A 1 16.78 -27.45 -2.59
CA MET A 1 15.49 -26.77 -2.35
C MET A 1 15.73 -25.65 -1.36
N ALA A 2 16.03 -24.44 -1.83
CA ALA A 2 16.28 -23.28 -0.96
C ALA A 2 14.93 -22.67 -0.55
N LYS A 3 14.60 -22.73 0.75
CA LYS A 3 13.46 -22.01 1.32
C LYS A 3 13.86 -20.54 1.43
N ALA A 4 13.41 -19.69 0.52
CA ALA A 4 13.54 -18.24 0.64
C ALA A 4 12.70 -17.80 1.86
N ALA A 5 13.38 -17.30 2.90
CA ALA A 5 12.73 -16.71 4.06
C ALA A 5 12.19 -15.33 3.68
N LEU A 6 10.88 -15.17 3.67
CA LEU A 6 10.20 -13.90 3.49
C LEU A 6 10.44 -13.04 4.74
N VAL A 7 11.31 -12.04 4.65
CA VAL A 7 11.54 -11.07 5.72
C VAL A 7 10.65 -9.86 5.48
N VAL A 8 9.52 -9.78 6.19
CA VAL A 8 8.64 -8.60 6.20
C VAL A 8 9.17 -7.64 7.25
N GLY A 9 9.78 -6.53 6.82
CA GLY A 9 10.19 -5.44 7.69
C GLY A 9 9.11 -4.36 7.74
N ALA A 10 8.21 -4.42 8.72
CA ALA A 10 7.25 -3.35 8.98
C ALA A 10 7.89 -2.33 9.93
N LEU A 11 8.11 -1.10 9.48
CA LEU A 11 8.57 0.02 10.30
C LEU A 11 7.36 0.94 10.52
N ALA A 12 6.66 0.78 11.65
CA ALA A 12 5.54 1.64 12.01
C ALA A 12 6.08 2.90 12.72
N VAL A 13 6.03 4.06 12.06
CA VAL A 13 6.35 5.35 12.69
C VAL A 13 5.09 5.82 13.43
N GLY A 14 5.10 5.71 14.76
CA GLY A 14 3.98 6.14 15.60
C GLY A 14 3.95 7.65 15.79
N GLY A 15 2.77 8.26 15.62
CA GLY A 15 2.57 9.69 15.83
C GLY A 15 1.12 10.13 15.97
N VAL A 16 0.77 10.54 17.21
CA VAL A 16 -0.30 11.45 17.63
C VAL A 16 -1.71 10.88 17.85
N VAL A 17 -2.16 11.06 19.09
CA VAL A 17 -3.38 10.58 19.72
C VAL A 17 -4.53 11.55 19.45
N PHE A 18 -5.36 11.29 18.44
CA PHE A 18 -6.70 11.87 18.36
C PHE A 18 -7.76 10.81 18.63
N ARG A 19 -8.73 11.18 19.46
CA ARG A 19 -9.69 10.32 20.19
C ARG A 19 -10.79 9.71 19.32
N ALA A 20 -10.47 9.29 18.09
CA ALA A 20 -11.29 8.45 17.24
C ALA A 20 -10.58 7.09 17.16
N TYR A 21 -11.22 6.02 17.64
CA TYR A 21 -10.63 4.69 17.64
C TYR A 21 -10.16 4.34 16.21
N PRO A 22 -8.86 4.08 15.97
CA PRO A 22 -8.39 3.63 14.67
C PRO A 22 -9.21 2.41 14.28
N ARG A 23 -9.73 2.40 13.06
CA ARG A 23 -10.38 1.21 12.53
C ARG A 23 -9.39 0.52 11.62
N GLU A 24 -9.32 -0.79 11.77
CA GLU A 24 -8.61 -1.63 10.82
C GLU A 24 -9.32 -1.51 9.47
N VAL A 25 -8.60 -1.02 8.46
CA VAL A 25 -9.07 -0.94 7.08
C VAL A 25 -8.31 -1.98 6.27
N GLU A 26 -9.04 -2.93 5.68
CA GLU A 26 -8.46 -3.88 4.73
C GLU A 26 -8.34 -3.22 3.36
N LEU A 27 -7.13 -3.21 2.79
CA LEU A 27 -6.88 -2.72 1.44
C LEU A 27 -6.36 -3.83 0.53
N ARG A 28 -6.86 -3.82 -0.70
CA ARG A 28 -6.39 -4.63 -1.82
C ARG A 28 -5.90 -3.73 -2.93
N TYR A 29 -4.65 -3.93 -3.33
CA TYR A 29 -4.00 -3.28 -4.45
C TYR A 29 -3.98 -4.22 -5.64
N ASP A 30 -4.57 -3.81 -6.76
CA ASP A 30 -4.49 -4.54 -8.02
C ASP A 30 -3.24 -4.01 -8.78
N LEU A 31 -2.16 -4.82 -8.84
CA LEU A 31 -0.86 -4.47 -9.42
C LEU A 31 -0.82 -4.59 -10.96
N GLY A 32 -1.80 -5.28 -11.53
CA GLY A 32 -1.95 -5.51 -12.96
C GLY A 32 -1.07 -6.64 -13.52
N ALA A 33 -1.10 -6.79 -14.85
CA ALA A 33 -0.39 -7.88 -15.55
C ALA A 33 1.14 -7.82 -15.34
N ALA A 34 1.70 -6.63 -15.14
CA ALA A 34 3.13 -6.40 -14.93
C ALA A 34 3.62 -6.67 -13.49
N HIS A 35 2.79 -7.26 -12.61
CA HIS A 35 3.14 -7.52 -11.20
C HIS A 35 4.46 -8.28 -11.01
N ARG A 36 4.82 -9.20 -11.92
CA ARG A 36 6.09 -9.93 -11.90
C ARG A 36 7.32 -9.06 -12.17
N SER A 37 7.14 -7.88 -12.74
CA SER A 37 8.22 -6.92 -12.96
C SER A 37 8.37 -5.92 -11.82
N VAL A 38 7.42 -5.88 -10.87
CA VAL A 38 7.47 -5.02 -9.69
C VAL A 38 8.25 -5.74 -8.59
N THR A 39 9.39 -5.21 -8.20
CA THR A 39 10.27 -5.82 -7.20
C THR A 39 10.14 -5.18 -5.82
N GLU A 40 9.59 -3.97 -5.75
CA GLU A 40 9.30 -3.29 -4.50
C GLU A 40 8.05 -2.42 -4.64
N LEU A 41 7.18 -2.49 -3.64
CA LEU A 41 5.98 -1.66 -3.50
C LEU A 41 6.16 -0.78 -2.27
N ARG A 42 6.16 0.53 -2.46
CA ARG A 42 6.11 1.52 -1.37
C ARG A 42 4.72 2.14 -1.36
N LEU A 43 4.08 2.16 -0.20
CA LEU A 43 2.78 2.78 0.02
C LEU A 43 2.94 3.81 1.12
N THR A 44 2.49 5.02 0.89
CA THR A 44 2.39 6.08 1.89
C THR A 44 0.94 6.54 1.98
N TYR A 45 0.37 6.53 3.18
CA TYR A 45 -0.98 7.01 3.44
C TYR A 45 -0.89 8.45 3.91
N VAL A 46 -1.46 9.37 3.14
CA VAL A 46 -1.49 10.79 3.42
C VAL A 46 -2.90 11.18 3.81
N GLY A 47 -3.07 11.74 5.00
CA GLY A 47 -4.32 12.27 5.51
C GLY A 47 -4.27 13.79 5.71
N PRO A 48 -5.29 14.39 6.33
CA PRO A 48 -5.36 15.83 6.57
C PRO A 48 -4.22 16.38 7.44
N GLU A 49 -3.63 15.54 8.28
CA GLU A 49 -2.54 15.89 9.20
C GLU A 49 -1.15 15.56 8.63
N GLY A 50 -1.06 15.07 7.38
CA GLY A 50 0.19 14.68 6.72
C GLY A 50 0.32 13.16 6.52
N GLU A 51 1.55 12.65 6.53
CA GLU A 51 1.81 11.21 6.45
C GLU A 51 1.31 10.51 7.72
N MET A 52 0.45 9.52 7.54
CA MET A 52 -0.22 8.79 8.63
C MET A 52 0.38 7.42 8.86
N ALA A 53 0.80 6.76 7.77
CA ALA A 53 1.45 5.46 7.80
C ALA A 53 2.21 5.23 6.49
N SER A 54 3.19 4.34 6.53
CA SER A 54 3.88 3.86 5.33
C SER A 54 4.21 2.37 5.41
N LEU A 55 4.25 1.72 4.25
CA LEU A 55 4.57 0.31 4.09
C LEU A 55 5.53 0.14 2.91
N THR A 56 6.58 -0.65 3.10
CA THR A 56 7.43 -1.12 2.01
C THR A 56 7.42 -2.63 1.96
N SER A 57 7.04 -3.20 0.81
CA SER A 57 7.10 -4.63 0.54
C SER A 57 8.09 -4.94 -0.58
N ARG A 58 9.01 -5.88 -0.37
CA ARG A 58 10.07 -6.24 -1.32
C ARG A 58 9.91 -7.68 -1.77
N HIS A 59 9.89 -7.86 -3.08
CA HIS A 59 9.83 -9.15 -3.76
C HIS A 59 10.87 -9.17 -4.89
N PRO A 60 12.12 -9.57 -4.62
CA PRO A 60 13.22 -9.49 -5.61
C PRO A 60 12.94 -10.21 -6.94
N GLU A 61 12.11 -11.25 -6.92
CA GLU A 61 11.70 -12.04 -8.08
C GLU A 61 10.38 -11.55 -8.73
N GLY A 62 9.88 -10.40 -8.30
CA GLY A 62 8.55 -9.90 -8.64
C GLY A 62 7.47 -10.31 -7.65
N PHE A 63 6.38 -9.55 -7.57
CA PHE A 63 5.22 -9.97 -6.79
C PHE A 63 4.66 -11.29 -7.37
N PRO A 64 4.33 -12.29 -6.53
CA PRO A 64 3.86 -13.58 -7.02
C PRO A 64 2.43 -13.53 -7.56
N GLU A 65 1.60 -12.65 -7.00
CA GLU A 65 0.19 -12.48 -7.34
C GLU A 65 -0.05 -11.09 -7.95
N PRO A 66 -1.03 -10.93 -8.85
CA PRO A 66 -1.39 -9.63 -9.40
C PRO A 66 -2.09 -8.72 -8.38
N THR A 67 -2.24 -9.18 -7.14
CA THR A 67 -2.93 -8.48 -6.06
C THR A 67 -2.08 -8.50 -4.80
N PHE A 68 -2.00 -7.38 -4.10
CA PHE A 68 -1.38 -7.27 -2.79
C PHE A 68 -2.43 -6.84 -1.76
N ARG A 69 -2.47 -7.49 -0.60
CA ARG A 69 -3.43 -7.17 0.47
C ARG A 69 -2.70 -6.90 1.77
N HIS A 70 -3.18 -5.92 2.52
CA HIS A 70 -2.76 -5.67 3.90
C HIS A 70 -3.80 -4.82 4.63
N SER A 71 -3.66 -4.75 5.95
CA SER A 71 -4.50 -3.90 6.80
C SER A 71 -3.70 -2.71 7.31
N VAL A 72 -4.37 -1.56 7.47
CA VAL A 72 -3.80 -0.37 8.12
C VAL A 72 -4.82 0.21 9.09
N ASP A 73 -4.33 0.71 10.22
CA ASP A 73 -5.15 1.39 11.21
C ASP A 73 -5.24 2.88 10.87
N LEU A 74 -6.43 3.32 10.47
CA LEU A 74 -6.69 4.73 10.14
C LEU A 74 -7.90 5.24 10.91
N GLY A 75 -7.85 6.51 11.29
CA GLY A 75 -9.01 7.22 11.80
C GLY A 75 -10.04 7.46 10.69
N PRO A 76 -11.29 7.83 11.03
CA PRO A 76 -12.24 8.31 10.02
C PRO A 76 -11.70 9.56 9.30
N GLY A 77 -11.80 9.59 7.98
CA GLY A 77 -11.29 10.69 7.17
C GLY A 77 -11.11 10.33 5.71
N HIS A 78 -10.69 11.32 4.92
CA HIS A 78 -10.27 11.13 3.54
C HIS A 78 -8.75 10.99 3.48
N TYR A 79 -8.27 9.98 2.76
CA TYR A 79 -6.86 9.66 2.64
C TYR A 79 -6.48 9.48 1.18
N ALA A 80 -5.24 9.84 0.84
CA ALA A 80 -4.58 9.41 -0.37
C ALA A 80 -3.61 8.26 -0.04
N VAL A 81 -3.54 7.26 -0.92
CA VAL A 81 -2.40 6.34 -0.96
C VAL A 81 -1.50 6.73 -2.12
N GLU A 82 -0.28 7.11 -1.78
CA GLU A 82 0.81 7.32 -2.71
C GLU A 82 1.59 6.02 -2.86
N ALA A 83 1.44 5.37 -4.01
CA ALA A 83 2.07 4.10 -4.33
C ALA A 83 3.25 4.32 -5.29
N THR A 84 4.44 3.88 -4.89
CA THR A 84 5.59 3.74 -5.78
C THR A 84 5.83 2.26 -6.07
N LEU A 85 5.65 1.86 -7.32
CA LEU A 85 5.95 0.54 -7.83
C LEU A 85 7.35 0.59 -8.46
N VAL A 86 8.33 0.02 -7.79
CA VAL A 86 9.71 -0.08 -8.27
C VAL A 86 9.83 -1.36 -9.09
N GLY A 87 10.38 -1.24 -10.31
CA GLY A 87 10.41 -2.38 -11.22
C GLY A 87 11.01 -2.06 -12.59
N SER A 88 11.00 -3.07 -13.46
CA SER A 88 11.40 -2.95 -14.86
C SER A 88 10.15 -2.82 -15.76
N PRO A 89 10.16 -1.99 -16.81
CA PRO A 89 11.28 -1.17 -17.31
C PRO A 89 11.53 0.10 -16.49
N GLU A 90 10.54 0.57 -15.74
CA GLU A 90 10.59 1.83 -15.01
C GLU A 90 9.80 1.78 -13.70
N ASN A 91 10.14 2.71 -12.81
CA ASN A 91 9.36 2.93 -11.61
C ASN A 91 8.08 3.69 -11.97
N ARG A 92 6.98 3.35 -11.30
CA ARG A 92 5.68 4.00 -11.50
C ARG A 92 5.20 4.59 -10.19
N PHE A 93 4.69 5.82 -10.27
CA PHE A 93 4.02 6.49 -9.16
C PHE A 93 2.53 6.57 -9.45
N VAL A 94 1.71 6.21 -8.47
CA VAL A 94 0.25 6.23 -8.56
C VAL A 94 -0.32 6.79 -7.26
N GLU A 95 -1.22 7.76 -7.37
CA GLU A 95 -1.96 8.30 -6.23
C GLU A 95 -3.44 7.95 -6.35
N ARG A 96 -4.05 7.49 -5.26
CA ARG A 96 -5.49 7.17 -5.19
C ARG A 96 -6.11 7.63 -3.88
N GLY A 97 -7.24 8.33 -3.98
CA GLY A 97 -8.04 8.71 -2.81
C GLY A 97 -8.97 7.59 -2.35
N PHE A 98 -9.21 7.50 -1.05
CA PHE A 98 -10.22 6.63 -0.43
C PHE A 98 -10.73 7.23 0.89
N ASP A 99 -11.94 6.84 1.29
CA ASP A 99 -12.58 7.31 2.52
C ASP A 99 -12.58 6.22 3.60
N VAL A 100 -12.42 6.64 4.86
CA VAL A 100 -12.50 5.80 6.05
C VAL A 100 -13.62 6.33 6.97
N PRO A 101 -14.49 5.47 7.51
CA PRO A 101 -14.53 4.02 7.32
C PRO A 101 -15.00 3.63 5.91
N ALA A 102 -14.38 2.59 5.36
CA ALA A 102 -14.88 1.95 4.15
C ALA A 102 -15.80 0.77 4.51
N GLU A 103 -16.82 0.53 3.70
CA GLU A 103 -17.62 -0.68 3.79
C GLU A 103 -16.84 -1.86 3.20
N GLY A 104 -16.18 -2.63 4.06
CA GLY A 104 -15.44 -3.83 3.67
C GLY A 104 -14.09 -3.53 3.02
N LEU A 105 -13.71 -4.34 2.02
CA LEU A 105 -12.39 -4.31 1.38
C LEU A 105 -12.26 -3.12 0.43
N VAL A 106 -11.36 -2.18 0.73
CA VAL A 106 -11.02 -1.07 -0.16
C VAL A 106 -10.19 -1.60 -1.32
N ARG A 107 -10.62 -1.33 -2.56
CA ARG A 107 -9.91 -1.74 -3.77
C ARG A 107 -9.21 -0.55 -4.41
N ILE A 108 -7.90 -0.63 -4.55
CA ILE A 108 -7.04 0.38 -5.13
C ILE A 108 -6.42 -0.20 -6.41
N ASP A 109 -6.72 0.40 -7.56
CA ASP A 109 -6.10 0.02 -8.83
C ASP A 109 -4.77 0.76 -9.03
N LEU A 110 -3.68 0.00 -9.09
CA LEU A 110 -2.31 0.47 -9.34
C LEU A 110 -1.80 0.08 -10.74
N SER A 111 -2.64 -0.54 -11.56
CA SER A 111 -2.24 -1.05 -12.88
C SER A 111 -1.96 0.07 -13.88
N GLU A 112 -2.64 1.21 -13.74
CA GLU A 112 -2.49 2.40 -14.59
C GLU A 112 -2.02 3.63 -13.79
N ALA A 113 -1.02 4.33 -14.30
CA ALA A 113 -0.61 5.63 -13.76
C ALA A 113 -1.64 6.70 -14.13
N ASN A 114 -1.90 7.66 -13.25
CA ASN A 114 -2.63 8.87 -13.65
C ASN A 114 -1.83 9.58 -14.74
N ARG A 115 -2.48 9.84 -15.87
CA ARG A 115 -1.91 10.52 -17.03
C ARG A 115 -1.72 12.00 -16.79
#